data_AF-A0AAJ1CG97-F1
#
_entry.id   AF-A0AAJ1CG97-F1
#
_cell.length_a   1.000
_cell.length_b   1.000
_cell.length_c   1.000
_cell.angle_alpha   90.00
_cell.angle_beta   90.00
_cell.angle_gamma   90.00
#
_symmetry.space_group_name_H-M   'P 1'
#
loop_
_entity.id
_entity.type
_entity.pdbx_description
1 polymer ?
#
loop_
_entity_poly.entity_id
_entity_poly.type
_entity_poly.pdbx_seq_one_letter_code
_entity_poly.pdbx_strand_id
1 'polypeptide(L)'
;MNIHFDIYGLITTTVKSLPYVSEGIPAGFPSPAADYIGDRIDLNEVLILSPGATYYARVRDYYLVEEELEQGDGILFDTRLAPRTGDLAFCEVCGERVLKYIRKRGRELWLLGGGTDDTLPVDGDTEARVLGVVTVVIKVRRFKRRRTRLIDRLPQKEQPALFERRAIRASYFPASDVPVAGLVDLNEELIPNPISTFFGKVRGISLIEDDIEDSDSVIVDRMLEPRWGDLAVCVTSEGFTMKYVEVHDDGEIWLMPGNKDYAPIRITGENERLIWGIVTHSIRQLRTKKGGIG
;
A
#
# COMPACT_ATOMS: atom_id res chain seq x y z
N MET A 1 -3.43 25.06 5.61
CA MET A 1 -3.01 23.72 6.07
C MET A 1 -4.17 22.75 5.93
N ASN A 2 -4.45 22.32 4.70
CA ASN A 2 -5.31 21.18 4.41
C ASN A 2 -4.51 19.91 4.71
N ILE A 3 -4.87 19.22 5.78
CA ILE A 3 -4.16 18.03 6.22
C ILE A 3 -4.61 16.85 5.34
N HIS A 4 -4.05 16.78 4.13
CA HIS A 4 -4.23 15.73 3.13
C HIS A 4 -3.79 14.33 3.61
N PHE A 5 -3.02 14.26 4.70
CA PHE A 5 -2.46 13.02 5.25
C PHE A 5 -2.62 12.95 6.78
N ASP A 6 -3.19 11.86 7.28
CA ASP A 6 -2.86 11.41 8.63
C ASP A 6 -1.40 10.93 8.64
N ILE A 7 -0.62 11.22 9.69
CA ILE A 7 0.74 10.70 9.87
C ILE A 7 0.85 10.01 11.23
N TYR A 8 1.44 8.83 11.25
CA TYR A 8 1.62 7.98 12.44
C TYR A 8 3.08 7.59 12.62
N GLY A 9 3.54 7.58 13.88
CA GLY A 9 4.79 6.92 14.23
C GLY A 9 4.60 5.40 14.24
N LEU A 10 5.61 4.64 13.84
CA LEU A 10 5.52 3.19 13.81
C LEU A 10 5.92 2.56 15.16
N ILE A 11 5.10 1.62 15.62
CA ILE A 11 5.49 0.63 16.62
C ILE A 11 5.72 -0.71 15.94
N THR A 12 6.59 -1.52 16.52
CA THR A 12 7.04 -2.82 15.99
C THR A 12 6.93 -3.91 17.06
N THR A 13 5.99 -3.72 17.99
CA THR A 13 5.81 -4.55 19.18
C THR A 13 4.96 -5.78 18.92
N THR A 14 4.12 -5.77 17.88
CA THR A 14 3.27 -6.92 17.54
C THR A 14 3.91 -7.71 16.41
N VAL A 15 4.71 -8.73 16.76
CA VAL A 15 5.24 -9.69 15.78
C VAL A 15 4.08 -10.53 15.24
N LYS A 16 3.66 -10.24 14.01
CA LYS A 16 2.53 -10.87 13.31
C LYS A 16 3.09 -11.49 12.03
N SER A 17 3.32 -12.80 12.08
CA SER A 17 4.05 -13.51 11.03
C SER A 17 3.08 -14.24 10.09
N LEU A 18 2.98 -13.79 8.83
CA LEU A 18 2.07 -14.29 7.79
C LEU A 18 2.66 -15.39 6.90
N PRO A 19 1.88 -16.35 6.40
CA PRO A 19 2.32 -17.27 5.35
C PRO A 19 2.79 -16.54 4.09
N TYR A 20 3.99 -16.87 3.58
CA TYR A 20 4.54 -16.34 2.34
C TYR A 20 4.31 -17.26 1.14
N VAL A 21 3.89 -16.68 0.01
CA VAL A 21 3.80 -17.37 -1.30
C VAL A 21 5.16 -17.24 -2.02
N SER A 22 6.02 -18.23 -1.83
CA SER A 22 7.46 -18.18 -2.18
C SER A 22 7.78 -18.24 -3.67
N GLU A 23 6.96 -18.93 -4.48
CA GLU A 23 7.14 -18.97 -5.95
C GLU A 23 6.67 -17.68 -6.65
N GLY A 24 6.08 -16.75 -5.91
CA GLY A 24 5.41 -15.57 -6.45
C GLY A 24 4.04 -15.90 -7.06
N ILE A 25 3.22 -14.86 -7.17
CA ILE A 25 1.95 -14.84 -7.90
C ILE A 25 2.28 -14.21 -9.25
N PRO A 26 2.37 -15.00 -10.35
CA PRO A 26 2.61 -14.43 -11.64
C PRO A 26 1.36 -13.68 -12.11
N ALA A 27 1.57 -12.61 -12.87
CA ALA A 27 0.50 -11.83 -13.49
C ALA A 27 -0.13 -12.55 -14.70
N GLY A 28 0.35 -13.75 -15.05
CA GLY A 28 -0.19 -14.60 -16.11
C GLY A 28 0.24 -16.06 -15.97
N PHE A 29 -0.52 -16.93 -16.61
CA PHE A 29 -0.34 -18.39 -16.75
C PHE A 29 1.11 -18.80 -17.14
N PRO A 30 1.73 -19.90 -16.65
CA PRO A 30 1.23 -21.06 -15.87
C PRO A 30 1.68 -21.05 -14.37
N SER A 31 1.62 -22.08 -13.48
CA SER A 31 1.27 -23.53 -13.48
C SER A 31 0.73 -23.98 -12.08
N PRO A 32 0.11 -25.17 -11.87
CA PRO A 32 -0.92 -25.38 -10.82
C PRO A 32 -0.40 -25.54 -9.38
N ALA A 33 -1.13 -24.95 -8.42
CA ALA A 33 -0.59 -24.67 -7.09
C ALA A 33 -0.94 -25.68 -5.98
N ALA A 34 0.07 -26.33 -5.38
CA ALA A 34 -0.06 -27.23 -4.22
C ALA A 34 0.78 -26.81 -2.98
N ASP A 35 2.09 -26.58 -3.13
CA ASP A 35 3.05 -26.46 -2.00
C ASP A 35 3.41 -25.01 -1.58
N TYR A 36 2.50 -24.05 -1.79
CA TYR A 36 2.79 -22.60 -1.85
C TYR A 36 2.85 -21.88 -0.49
N ILE A 37 3.31 -22.55 0.57
CA ILE A 37 3.42 -22.01 1.92
C ILE A 37 4.89 -22.07 2.38
N GLY A 38 5.59 -20.95 2.20
CA GLY A 38 6.95 -20.74 2.69
C GLY A 38 6.99 -20.15 4.11
N ASP A 39 8.12 -19.50 4.41
CA ASP A 39 8.40 -18.87 5.71
C ASP A 39 7.38 -17.79 6.12
N ARG A 40 7.41 -17.42 7.40
CA ARG A 40 6.44 -16.46 7.96
C ARG A 40 6.97 -15.02 7.95
N ILE A 41 6.31 -14.12 7.24
CA ILE A 41 6.70 -12.72 7.03
C ILE A 41 6.04 -11.77 8.04
N ASP A 42 6.80 -10.84 8.60
CA ASP A 42 6.31 -9.68 9.35
C ASP A 42 6.44 -8.40 8.49
N LEU A 43 5.38 -7.61 8.35
CA LEU A 43 5.40 -6.39 7.53
C LEU A 43 6.28 -5.30 8.14
N ASN A 44 6.42 -5.23 9.46
CA ASN A 44 7.33 -4.30 10.11
C ASN A 44 8.78 -4.62 9.74
N GLU A 45 9.17 -5.90 9.73
CA GLU A 45 10.54 -6.30 9.38
C GLU A 45 10.86 -6.08 7.90
N VAL A 46 9.90 -6.37 7.00
CA VAL A 46 10.10 -6.26 5.55
C VAL A 46 10.03 -4.81 5.05
N LEU A 47 9.11 -3.99 5.58
CA LEU A 47 8.82 -2.65 5.03
C LEU A 47 9.52 -1.49 5.76
N ILE A 48 9.82 -1.63 7.06
CA ILE A 48 10.46 -0.53 7.83
C ILE A 48 11.97 -0.54 7.60
N LEU A 49 12.49 0.52 6.99
CA LEU A 49 13.93 0.65 6.74
C LEU A 49 14.71 1.10 7.98
N SER A 50 14.23 2.13 8.69
CA SER A 50 14.87 2.68 9.90
C SER A 50 13.87 2.76 11.06
N PRO A 51 13.82 1.75 11.95
CA PRO A 51 12.95 1.79 13.13
C PRO A 51 13.09 3.09 13.93
N GLY A 52 11.95 3.71 14.26
CA GLY A 52 11.88 5.02 14.93
C GLY A 52 12.07 6.25 14.02
N ALA A 53 12.49 6.09 12.76
CA ALA A 53 12.62 7.19 11.79
C ALA A 53 11.85 6.98 10.47
N THR A 54 11.29 5.79 10.24
CA THR A 54 10.24 5.55 9.24
C THR A 54 8.87 5.82 9.85
N TYR A 55 8.00 6.50 9.10
CA TYR A 55 6.64 6.91 9.49
C TYR A 55 5.64 6.42 8.45
N TYR A 56 4.41 6.11 8.86
CA TYR A 56 3.29 5.84 7.95
C TYR A 56 2.46 7.11 7.76
N ALA A 57 2.18 7.49 6.52
CA ALA A 57 1.19 8.51 6.21
C ALA A 57 0.06 7.90 5.37
N ARG A 58 -1.19 8.18 5.76
CA ARG A 58 -2.40 7.70 5.08
C ARG A 58 -3.15 8.87 4.45
N VAL A 59 -3.44 8.75 3.17
CA VAL A 59 -4.11 9.77 2.35
C VAL A 59 -5.56 9.92 2.82
N ARG A 60 -5.98 11.17 3.07
CA ARG A 60 -7.34 11.53 3.49
C ARG A 60 -8.21 12.05 2.36
N ASP A 61 -7.64 12.76 1.40
CA ASP A 61 -8.37 13.36 0.28
C ASP A 61 -8.40 12.45 -0.94
N TYR A 62 -9.25 12.77 -1.91
CA TYR A 62 -9.68 11.80 -2.93
C TYR A 62 -8.60 11.36 -3.91
N TYR A 63 -7.63 12.22 -4.26
CA TYR A 63 -6.62 11.91 -5.28
C TYR A 63 -5.34 12.73 -5.10
N LEU A 64 -4.19 12.11 -5.33
CA LEU A 64 -2.88 12.74 -5.50
C LEU A 64 -2.28 12.25 -6.83
N VAL A 65 -1.65 13.16 -7.57
CA VAL A 65 -1.17 12.88 -8.94
C VAL A 65 0.05 11.97 -8.92
N GLU A 66 1.03 12.25 -8.04
CA GLU A 66 2.17 11.37 -7.82
C GLU A 66 1.71 10.01 -7.27
N GLU A 67 2.12 8.94 -7.95
CA GLU A 67 1.72 7.54 -7.70
C GLU A 67 0.21 7.28 -7.76
N GLU A 68 -0.62 8.17 -8.33
CA GLU A 68 -2.07 8.03 -8.46
C GLU A 68 -2.78 7.55 -7.17
N LEU A 69 -2.47 8.14 -6.01
CA LEU A 69 -2.97 7.68 -4.71
C LEU A 69 -4.39 8.17 -4.43
N GLU A 70 -5.28 7.29 -3.98
CA GLU A 70 -6.65 7.63 -3.56
C GLU A 70 -6.80 7.74 -2.03
N GLN A 71 -7.94 8.29 -1.58
CA GLN A 71 -8.35 8.31 -0.18
C GLN A 71 -8.24 6.91 0.46
N GLY A 72 -7.51 6.81 1.57
CA GLY A 72 -7.28 5.59 2.33
C GLY A 72 -6.04 4.80 1.93
N ASP A 73 -5.39 5.14 0.82
CA ASP A 73 -4.07 4.61 0.47
C ASP A 73 -3.00 5.22 1.40
N GLY A 74 -1.78 4.70 1.40
CA GLY A 74 -0.72 5.22 2.26
C GLY A 74 0.69 4.97 1.77
N ILE A 75 1.63 5.57 2.49
CA ILE A 75 3.07 5.57 2.19
C ILE A 75 3.87 5.34 3.46
N LEU A 76 5.04 4.70 3.34
CA LEU A 76 6.08 4.75 4.36
C LEU A 76 7.19 5.69 3.91
N PHE A 77 7.50 6.72 4.71
CA PHE A 77 8.60 7.64 4.43
C PHE A 77 9.60 7.67 5.58
N ASP A 78 10.88 7.87 5.25
CA ASP A 78 12.00 7.78 6.18
C ASP A 78 12.75 9.10 6.26
N THR A 79 12.89 9.63 7.49
CA THR A 79 13.47 10.96 7.76
C THR A 79 15.01 10.94 7.86
N ARG A 80 15.64 9.74 7.84
CA ARG A 80 17.10 9.57 7.89
C ARG A 80 17.73 9.28 6.52
N LEU A 81 16.93 8.88 5.52
CA LEU A 81 17.43 8.67 4.17
C LEU A 81 17.79 9.99 3.48
N ALA A 82 19.06 10.17 3.13
CA ALA A 82 19.52 11.26 2.29
C ALA A 82 18.92 11.16 0.86
N PRO A 83 18.19 12.19 0.37
CA PRO A 83 17.56 12.15 -0.95
C PRO A 83 18.55 12.03 -2.11
N ARG A 84 18.12 11.35 -3.18
CA ARG A 84 18.81 11.12 -4.45
C ARG A 84 17.88 11.48 -5.62
N THR A 85 18.44 11.71 -6.80
CA THR A 85 17.65 11.84 -8.04
C THR A 85 16.81 10.59 -8.27
N GLY A 86 15.52 10.76 -8.57
CA GLY A 86 14.56 9.68 -8.79
C GLY A 86 13.86 9.19 -7.51
N ASP A 87 14.25 9.66 -6.32
CA ASP A 87 13.48 9.38 -5.11
C ASP A 87 12.14 10.12 -5.17
N LEU A 88 11.03 9.42 -4.88
CA LEU A 88 9.82 10.08 -4.41
C LEU A 88 10.05 10.57 -2.98
N ALA A 89 9.64 11.80 -2.67
CA ALA A 89 9.80 12.40 -1.35
C ALA A 89 8.48 12.95 -0.83
N PHE A 90 8.30 12.83 0.48
CA PHE A 90 7.22 13.46 1.23
C PHE A 90 7.70 14.85 1.66
N CYS A 91 6.99 15.87 1.21
CA CYS A 91 7.44 17.26 1.25
C CYS A 91 6.37 18.18 1.84
N GLU A 92 6.82 19.34 2.29
CA GLU A 92 6.00 20.46 2.73
C GLU A 92 6.36 21.66 1.85
N VAL A 93 5.37 22.26 1.19
CA VAL A 93 5.55 23.38 0.25
C VAL A 93 4.50 24.44 0.57
N CYS A 94 4.93 25.64 0.93
CA CYS A 94 4.07 26.74 1.39
C CYS A 94 3.10 26.33 2.53
N GLY A 95 3.57 25.45 3.42
CA GLY A 95 2.80 24.90 4.55
C GLY A 95 1.78 23.80 4.19
N GLU A 96 1.71 23.36 2.93
CA GLU A 96 0.86 22.24 2.50
C GLU A 96 1.70 20.98 2.19
N ARG A 97 1.13 19.81 2.48
CA ARG A 97 1.84 18.52 2.40
C ARG A 97 1.62 17.86 1.03
N VAL A 98 2.72 17.57 0.33
CA VAL A 98 2.72 17.09 -1.05
C VAL A 98 3.73 15.96 -1.26
N LEU A 99 3.48 15.12 -2.27
CA LEU A 99 4.45 14.19 -2.81
C LEU A 99 5.16 14.83 -4.00
N LYS A 100 6.49 14.70 -4.08
CA LYS A 100 7.28 15.19 -5.22
C LYS A 100 8.46 14.29 -5.50
N TYR A 101 8.75 14.07 -6.78
CA TYR A 101 9.99 13.43 -7.21
C TYR A 101 11.18 14.38 -7.05
N ILE A 102 12.33 13.83 -6.64
CA ILE A 102 13.56 14.57 -6.39
C ILE A 102 14.48 14.56 -7.62
N ARG A 103 15.02 15.73 -7.96
CA ARG A 103 16.17 15.91 -8.87
C ARG A 103 17.32 16.55 -8.11
N LYS A 104 18.44 15.83 -7.98
CA LYS A 104 19.64 16.29 -7.25
C LYS A 104 20.75 16.69 -8.21
N ARG A 105 21.40 17.83 -7.97
CA ARG A 105 22.58 18.30 -8.71
C ARG A 105 23.68 18.72 -7.73
N GLY A 106 24.65 17.84 -7.50
CA GLY A 106 25.67 18.04 -6.48
C GLY A 106 25.08 18.13 -5.07
N ARG A 107 25.02 19.35 -4.52
CA ARG A 107 24.36 19.65 -3.23
C ARG A 107 22.92 20.14 -3.37
N GLU A 108 22.54 20.68 -4.52
CA GLU A 108 21.20 21.20 -4.78
C GLU A 108 20.16 20.07 -4.83
N LEU A 109 18.98 20.33 -4.27
CA LEU A 109 17.80 19.50 -4.37
C LEU A 109 16.68 20.31 -5.04
N TRP A 110 15.97 19.67 -5.95
CA TRP A 110 14.86 20.24 -6.70
C TRP A 110 13.68 19.27 -6.65
N LEU A 111 12.48 19.77 -6.37
CA LEU A 111 11.21 19.04 -6.47
C LEU A 111 10.70 19.16 -7.91
N LEU A 112 10.28 18.04 -8.51
CA LEU A 112 9.71 18.01 -9.86
C LEU A 112 8.21 18.34 -9.86
N GLY A 113 7.75 19.02 -10.91
CA GLY A 113 6.34 19.25 -11.22
C GLY A 113 5.60 17.94 -11.49
N GLY A 114 4.33 17.88 -11.07
CA GLY A 114 3.48 16.71 -11.33
C GLY A 114 3.00 16.72 -12.77
N GLY A 115 3.69 15.99 -13.65
CA GLY A 115 3.38 15.96 -15.08
C GLY A 115 3.88 17.18 -15.89
N THR A 116 4.78 17.99 -15.34
CA THR A 116 5.40 19.13 -16.03
C THR A 116 6.92 19.18 -15.80
N ASP A 117 7.65 19.85 -16.69
CA ASP A 117 9.11 20.08 -16.57
C ASP A 117 9.48 21.12 -15.49
N ASP A 118 8.50 21.75 -14.85
CA ASP A 118 8.69 22.74 -13.79
C ASP A 118 9.46 22.14 -12.61
N THR A 119 10.34 22.93 -11.98
CA THR A 119 11.01 22.49 -10.76
C THR A 119 11.17 23.58 -9.72
N LEU A 120 10.78 23.28 -8.49
CA LEU A 120 10.95 24.13 -7.31
C LEU A 120 12.26 23.71 -6.60
N PRO A 121 13.22 24.62 -6.34
CA PRO A 121 14.38 24.27 -5.52
C PRO A 121 13.97 24.02 -4.07
N VAL A 122 14.87 23.40 -3.30
CA VAL A 122 14.75 23.19 -1.85
C VAL A 122 15.90 23.94 -1.19
N ASP A 123 15.68 25.23 -0.98
CA ASP A 123 16.65 26.19 -0.42
C ASP A 123 16.02 27.05 0.69
N GLY A 124 16.74 28.06 1.17
CA GLY A 124 16.30 28.92 2.27
C GLY A 124 15.39 30.09 1.86
N ASP A 125 15.23 30.36 0.56
CA ASP A 125 14.36 31.41 0.02
C ASP A 125 12.99 30.81 -0.38
N THR A 126 12.94 29.52 -0.72
CA THR A 126 11.69 28.76 -0.89
C THR A 126 11.07 28.31 0.43
N GLU A 127 9.74 28.40 0.56
CA GLU A 127 8.98 27.69 1.61
C GLU A 127 8.84 26.18 1.31
N ALA A 128 9.91 25.52 0.84
CA ALA A 128 9.92 24.13 0.40
C ALA A 128 10.86 23.28 1.26
N ARG A 129 10.36 22.18 1.83
CA ARG A 129 11.09 21.29 2.72
C ARG A 129 10.80 19.82 2.40
N VAL A 130 11.85 19.01 2.26
CA VAL A 130 11.72 17.54 2.28
C VAL A 130 11.57 17.09 3.74
N LEU A 131 10.47 16.40 4.06
CA LEU A 131 10.24 15.80 5.39
C LEU A 131 10.88 14.41 5.47
N GLY A 132 10.88 13.65 4.38
CA GLY A 132 11.61 12.39 4.25
C GLY A 132 11.48 11.76 2.86
N VAL A 133 12.28 10.73 2.60
CA VAL A 133 12.23 9.96 1.34
C VAL A 133 11.13 8.91 1.45
N VAL A 134 10.26 8.78 0.45
CA VAL A 134 9.28 7.69 0.40
C VAL A 134 10.00 6.38 0.07
N THR A 135 9.63 5.33 0.79
CA THR A 135 10.28 4.03 0.79
C THR A 135 9.34 2.92 0.32
N VAL A 136 8.05 3.07 0.62
CA VAL A 136 6.99 2.13 0.27
C VAL A 136 5.72 2.90 -0.09
N VAL A 137 5.01 2.47 -1.13
CA VAL A 137 3.66 2.89 -1.49
C VAL A 137 2.69 1.72 -1.24
N ILE A 138 1.52 1.99 -0.68
CA ILE A 138 0.53 1.00 -0.25
C ILE A 138 -0.86 1.43 -0.75
N LYS A 139 -1.35 0.81 -1.82
CA LYS A 139 -2.70 1.08 -2.38
C LYS A 139 -3.73 0.09 -1.89
N VAL A 140 -4.92 0.57 -1.53
CA VAL A 140 -6.06 -0.27 -1.12
C VAL A 140 -6.77 -0.78 -2.38
N ARG A 141 -6.72 -2.09 -2.63
CA ARG A 141 -7.31 -2.76 -3.82
C ARG A 141 -8.71 -3.32 -3.59
N ARG A 142 -9.25 -3.12 -2.39
CA ARG A 142 -10.64 -3.42 -2.04
C ARG A 142 -11.56 -2.31 -2.55
N PHE A 143 -12.62 -2.65 -3.30
CA PHE A 143 -13.46 -1.65 -3.97
C PHE A 143 -14.23 -0.76 -2.99
N LYS A 144 -13.92 0.54 -3.06
CA LYS A 144 -14.59 1.61 -2.32
C LYS A 144 -15.79 2.07 -3.17
N ARG A 145 -17.02 1.57 -2.92
CA ARG A 145 -18.26 2.07 -3.57
C ARG A 145 -18.29 3.60 -3.48
N ARG A 146 -18.17 4.30 -4.63
CA ARG A 146 -18.16 5.78 -4.70
C ARG A 146 -19.39 6.33 -3.96
N ARG A 147 -19.17 7.04 -2.85
CA ARG A 147 -20.24 7.70 -2.09
C ARG A 147 -20.71 8.95 -2.81
N THR A 148 -21.68 8.78 -3.70
CA THR A 148 -22.41 9.89 -4.32
C THR A 148 -23.16 10.69 -3.25
N ARG A 149 -22.55 11.80 -2.81
CA ARG A 149 -23.11 12.92 -2.02
C ARG A 149 -24.20 12.60 -0.99
N LEU A 150 -23.82 12.70 0.29
CA LEU A 150 -24.39 13.70 1.20
C LEU A 150 -23.45 13.93 2.39
N ILE A 151 -23.19 15.18 2.75
CA ILE A 151 -22.46 15.53 3.98
C ILE A 151 -23.49 15.76 5.08
N ASP A 152 -24.17 14.68 5.47
CA ASP A 152 -24.81 14.61 6.77
C ASP A 152 -23.79 14.08 7.77
N ARG A 153 -23.65 14.76 8.90
CA ARG A 153 -22.69 14.37 9.95
C ARG A 153 -23.11 13.01 10.50
N LEU A 154 -22.33 11.97 10.19
CA LEU A 154 -22.40 10.70 10.93
C LEU A 154 -22.24 11.03 12.42
N PRO A 155 -23.21 10.68 13.29
CA PRO A 155 -23.10 10.97 14.71
C PRO A 155 -21.88 10.23 15.27
N GLN A 156 -21.06 10.93 16.05
CA GLN A 156 -19.95 10.31 16.75
C GLN A 156 -20.53 9.24 17.69
N LYS A 157 -20.27 7.96 17.39
CA LYS A 157 -20.30 6.93 18.41
C LYS A 157 -19.12 7.17 19.33
N GLU A 158 -19.41 7.62 20.55
CA GLU A 158 -18.45 7.59 21.64
C GLU A 158 -17.95 6.15 21.81
N GLN A 159 -16.67 5.91 21.50
CA GLN A 159 -16.02 4.67 21.89
C GLN A 159 -15.66 4.78 23.38
N PRO A 160 -16.15 3.90 24.26
CA PRO A 160 -15.83 3.98 25.68
C PRO A 160 -14.32 3.75 25.87
N ALA A 161 -13.67 4.65 26.62
CA ALA A 161 -12.23 4.65 26.79
C ALA A 161 -11.75 3.42 27.59
N LEU A 162 -11.26 2.40 26.88
CA LEU A 162 -10.76 1.14 27.44
C LEU A 162 -9.27 0.93 27.09
N PHE A 163 -8.44 1.88 27.50
CA PHE A 163 -6.98 1.71 27.58
C PHE A 163 -6.53 1.81 29.04
N GLU A 164 -6.52 0.69 29.76
CA GLU A 164 -5.78 0.60 31.01
C GLU A 164 -4.29 0.84 30.74
N ARG A 165 -3.69 1.76 31.48
CA ARG A 165 -2.26 2.08 31.36
C ARG A 165 -1.40 0.93 31.90
N ARG A 166 -0.96 0.02 31.04
CA ARG A 166 0.25 -0.79 31.28
C ARG A 166 1.35 -0.33 30.33
N ALA A 167 2.39 0.26 30.91
CA ALA A 167 3.40 0.98 30.15
C ALA A 167 4.40 0.02 29.47
N ILE A 168 4.44 0.03 28.13
CA ILE A 168 5.62 -0.38 27.37
C ILE A 168 6.52 0.86 27.23
N ARG A 169 7.79 0.74 27.60
CA ARG A 169 8.73 1.87 27.63
C ARG A 169 9.28 2.18 26.24
N ALA A 170 8.86 3.34 25.73
CA ALA A 170 9.60 4.20 24.80
C ALA A 170 10.34 3.51 23.63
N SER A 171 9.65 3.34 22.50
CA SER A 171 10.32 3.38 21.19
C SER A 171 10.94 4.76 21.00
N TYR A 172 12.26 4.81 20.78
CA TYR A 172 13.01 6.07 20.66
C TYR A 172 12.78 6.70 19.27
N PHE A 173 11.82 7.63 19.19
CA PHE A 173 11.74 8.58 18.08
C PHE A 173 12.86 9.62 18.26
N PRO A 174 13.80 9.76 17.30
CA PRO A 174 14.73 10.88 17.33
C PRO A 174 13.95 12.19 17.14
N ALA A 175 14.51 13.32 17.59
CA ALA A 175 13.88 14.62 17.38
C ALA A 175 13.62 14.84 15.89
N SER A 176 12.34 14.91 15.53
CA SER A 176 11.84 14.98 14.17
C SER A 176 10.66 15.95 14.15
N ASP A 177 10.72 16.96 13.29
CA ASP A 177 9.73 18.04 13.21
C ASP A 177 8.42 17.60 12.52
N VAL A 178 8.18 16.30 12.39
CA VAL A 178 6.99 15.70 11.79
C VAL A 178 5.95 15.44 12.89
N PRO A 179 4.90 16.26 13.03
CA PRO A 179 3.85 16.01 14.01
C PRO A 179 3.01 14.80 13.58
N VAL A 180 2.91 13.81 14.47
CA VAL A 180 2.14 12.58 14.30
C VAL A 180 0.80 12.65 15.05
N ALA A 181 -0.24 12.05 14.48
CA ALA A 181 -1.57 11.90 15.08
C ALA A 181 -1.64 10.77 16.12
N GLY A 182 -0.70 9.82 16.09
CA GLY A 182 -0.65 8.67 16.99
C GLY A 182 0.45 7.69 16.61
N LEU A 183 0.32 6.46 17.13
CA LEU A 183 1.18 5.32 16.82
C LEU A 183 0.37 4.19 16.18
N VAL A 184 1.01 3.41 15.30
CA VAL A 184 0.37 2.28 14.60
C VAL A 184 1.37 1.15 14.36
N ASP A 185 0.90 -0.11 14.37
CA ASP A 185 1.65 -1.29 13.91
C ASP A 185 1.18 -1.66 12.51
N LEU A 186 2.08 -1.86 11.55
CA LEU A 186 1.70 -2.13 10.15
C LEU A 186 0.93 -3.44 10.01
N ASN A 187 1.21 -4.41 10.87
CA ASN A 187 0.49 -5.67 10.87
C ASN A 187 -0.91 -5.56 11.49
N GLU A 188 -1.26 -4.46 12.15
CA GLU A 188 -2.61 -4.22 12.68
C GLU A 188 -3.45 -3.35 11.74
N GLU A 189 -2.85 -2.32 11.12
CA GLU A 189 -3.51 -1.50 10.09
C GLU A 189 -3.82 -2.30 8.81
N LEU A 190 -2.85 -3.07 8.31
CA LEU A 190 -2.93 -3.71 6.98
C LEU A 190 -3.45 -5.16 7.04
N ILE A 191 -3.48 -5.78 8.21
CA ILE A 191 -3.89 -7.18 8.39
C ILE A 191 -4.92 -7.35 9.53
N PRO A 192 -6.22 -7.13 9.23
CA PRO A 192 -7.31 -7.38 10.17
C PRO A 192 -7.41 -8.85 10.58
N ASN A 193 -7.20 -9.78 9.64
CA ASN A 193 -7.40 -11.23 9.82
C ASN A 193 -6.11 -12.05 9.55
N PRO A 194 -5.12 -12.10 10.47
CA PRO A 194 -3.85 -12.80 10.24
C PRO A 194 -3.95 -14.30 9.95
N ILE A 195 -5.08 -14.94 10.25
CA ILE A 195 -5.30 -16.39 10.05
C ILE A 195 -5.66 -16.70 8.59
N SER A 196 -6.31 -15.77 7.89
CA SER A 196 -6.75 -15.90 6.50
C SER A 196 -5.97 -15.04 5.50
N THR A 197 -5.06 -14.21 6.00
CA THR A 197 -4.26 -13.28 5.20
C THR A 197 -2.91 -13.88 4.82
N PHE A 198 -2.52 -13.71 3.55
CA PHE A 198 -1.30 -14.21 2.93
C PHE A 198 -0.54 -13.04 2.31
N PHE A 199 0.79 -13.12 2.29
CA PHE A 199 1.66 -12.18 1.59
C PHE A 199 2.25 -12.87 0.35
N GLY A 200 2.15 -12.23 -0.82
CA GLY A 200 2.72 -12.75 -2.07
C GLY A 200 3.51 -11.69 -2.82
N LYS A 201 4.60 -12.09 -3.48
CA LYS A 201 5.30 -11.25 -4.46
C LYS A 201 4.68 -11.40 -5.85
N VAL A 202 4.53 -10.30 -6.58
CA VAL A 202 4.08 -10.29 -7.96
C VAL A 202 5.24 -10.64 -8.89
N ARG A 203 4.98 -11.39 -9.96
CA ARG A 203 5.95 -11.69 -11.03
C ARG A 203 5.35 -11.40 -12.41
N GLY A 204 6.09 -10.76 -13.29
CA GLY A 204 5.60 -10.35 -14.61
C GLY A 204 4.69 -9.10 -14.58
N ILE A 205 4.17 -8.74 -15.75
CA ILE A 205 3.80 -7.35 -16.08
C ILE A 205 2.31 -7.11 -16.42
N SER A 206 1.45 -8.12 -16.32
CA SER A 206 0.07 -8.06 -16.86
C SER A 206 -0.91 -7.13 -16.12
N LEU A 207 -0.44 -6.41 -15.10
CA LEU A 207 -1.20 -5.49 -14.25
C LEU A 207 -0.54 -4.09 -14.19
N ILE A 208 0.39 -3.77 -15.10
CA ILE A 208 1.01 -2.43 -15.15
C ILE A 208 -0.04 -1.34 -15.44
N GLU A 209 -1.07 -1.62 -16.27
CA GLU A 209 -2.21 -0.70 -16.49
C GLU A 209 -3.05 -0.46 -15.21
N ASP A 210 -2.90 -1.32 -14.20
CA ASP A 210 -3.55 -1.24 -12.89
C ASP A 210 -2.61 -0.71 -11.79
N ASP A 211 -1.42 -0.23 -12.16
CA ASP A 211 -0.34 0.15 -11.24
C ASP A 211 0.08 -0.99 -10.29
N ILE A 212 0.32 -2.19 -10.84
CA ILE A 212 0.99 -3.28 -10.14
C ILE A 212 2.13 -3.80 -11.03
N GLU A 213 3.37 -3.59 -10.59
CA GLU A 213 4.59 -3.92 -11.33
C GLU A 213 5.15 -5.30 -10.95
N ASP A 214 6.15 -5.78 -11.71
CA ASP A 214 6.95 -6.93 -11.28
C ASP A 214 7.64 -6.63 -9.94
N SER A 215 7.78 -7.64 -9.09
CA SER A 215 8.42 -7.54 -7.77
C SER A 215 7.69 -6.63 -6.75
N ASP A 216 6.52 -6.06 -7.09
CA ASP A 216 5.54 -5.58 -6.12
C ASP A 216 5.06 -6.71 -5.19
N SER A 217 4.34 -6.35 -4.14
CA SER A 217 3.81 -7.31 -3.16
C SER A 217 2.32 -7.10 -2.96
N VAL A 218 1.57 -8.16 -2.65
CA VAL A 218 0.14 -8.10 -2.36
C VAL A 218 -0.20 -8.75 -1.03
N ILE A 219 -1.17 -8.15 -0.34
CA ILE A 219 -1.82 -8.72 0.84
C ILE A 219 -3.16 -9.31 0.39
N VAL A 220 -3.36 -10.61 0.59
CA VAL A 220 -4.51 -11.36 0.08
C VAL A 220 -5.26 -11.99 1.26
N ASP A 221 -6.54 -11.67 1.46
CA ASP A 221 -7.37 -12.30 2.49
C ASP A 221 -8.33 -13.33 1.84
N ARG A 222 -8.23 -14.58 2.31
CA ARG A 222 -8.99 -15.73 1.80
C ARG A 222 -10.37 -15.92 2.45
N MET A 223 -10.73 -15.12 3.46
CA MET A 223 -12.04 -15.16 4.13
C MET A 223 -12.96 -14.00 3.73
N LEU A 224 -12.56 -13.15 2.78
CA LEU A 224 -13.40 -12.06 2.31
C LEU A 224 -14.16 -12.46 1.05
N GLU A 225 -15.49 -12.46 1.13
CA GLU A 225 -16.39 -12.59 -0.02
C GLU A 225 -16.02 -11.62 -1.17
N PRO A 226 -16.08 -12.03 -2.45
CA PRO A 226 -15.88 -11.15 -3.59
C PRO A 226 -16.95 -10.04 -3.67
N ARG A 227 -16.58 -8.85 -4.18
CA ARG A 227 -17.52 -7.77 -4.53
C ARG A 227 -17.09 -7.12 -5.84
N TRP A 228 -18.04 -6.45 -6.50
CA TRP A 228 -17.78 -5.64 -7.68
C TRP A 228 -16.55 -4.74 -7.50
N GLY A 229 -15.62 -4.79 -8.45
CA GLY A 229 -14.41 -3.97 -8.52
C GLY A 229 -13.25 -4.42 -7.64
N ASP A 230 -13.39 -5.51 -6.87
CA ASP A 230 -12.25 -6.07 -6.12
C ASP A 230 -11.27 -6.77 -7.06
N LEU A 231 -9.97 -6.71 -6.75
CA LEU A 231 -8.96 -7.52 -7.42
C LEU A 231 -8.83 -8.89 -6.70
N ALA A 232 -9.09 -10.00 -7.40
CA ALA A 232 -9.00 -11.36 -6.87
C ALA A 232 -7.73 -12.07 -7.34
N VAL A 233 -7.05 -12.75 -6.42
CA VAL A 233 -6.05 -13.78 -6.75
C VAL A 233 -6.80 -15.05 -7.09
N CYS A 234 -6.54 -15.57 -8.29
CA CYS A 234 -7.21 -16.73 -8.85
C CYS A 234 -6.23 -17.88 -9.08
N VAL A 235 -6.66 -19.12 -8.88
CA VAL A 235 -5.88 -20.35 -9.13
C VAL A 235 -6.53 -21.16 -10.23
N THR A 236 -5.73 -21.59 -11.20
CA THR A 236 -6.15 -22.37 -12.36
C THR A 236 -5.25 -23.59 -12.56
N SER A 237 -5.56 -24.44 -13.54
CA SER A 237 -4.62 -25.46 -14.05
C SER A 237 -3.30 -24.87 -14.53
N GLU A 238 -3.33 -23.59 -14.91
CA GLU A 238 -2.20 -22.77 -15.29
C GLU A 238 -1.84 -21.79 -14.16
N GLY A 239 -1.97 -22.24 -12.91
CA GLY A 239 -1.45 -21.54 -11.75
C GLY A 239 -2.18 -20.26 -11.37
N PHE A 240 -1.42 -19.39 -10.71
CA PHE A 240 -1.93 -18.14 -10.16
C PHE A 240 -2.02 -17.04 -11.24
N THR A 241 -3.09 -16.24 -11.18
CA THR A 241 -3.30 -15.00 -11.96
C THR A 241 -4.12 -14.05 -11.11
N MET A 242 -4.09 -12.74 -11.37
CA MET A 242 -5.10 -11.82 -10.81
C MET A 242 -6.15 -11.45 -11.86
N LYS A 243 -7.39 -11.19 -11.41
CA LYS A 243 -8.52 -10.75 -12.24
C LYS A 243 -9.44 -9.83 -11.42
N TYR A 244 -10.12 -8.90 -12.05
CA TYR A 244 -11.15 -8.09 -11.40
C TYR A 244 -12.45 -8.86 -11.24
N VAL A 245 -13.11 -8.69 -10.11
CA VAL A 245 -14.40 -9.28 -9.80
C VAL A 245 -15.50 -8.33 -10.25
N GLU A 246 -16.36 -8.76 -11.17
CA GLU A 246 -17.67 -8.15 -11.40
C GLU A 246 -18.74 -9.01 -10.70
N VAL A 247 -19.65 -8.37 -9.96
CA VAL A 247 -20.77 -9.03 -9.26
C VAL A 247 -22.06 -8.37 -9.69
N HIS A 248 -22.87 -9.09 -10.46
CA HIS A 248 -24.10 -8.59 -11.07
C HIS A 248 -25.27 -8.55 -10.06
N ASP A 249 -26.34 -7.83 -10.40
CA ASP A 249 -27.54 -7.66 -9.54
C ASP A 249 -28.33 -8.97 -9.31
N ASP A 250 -28.13 -9.99 -10.15
CA ASP A 250 -28.66 -11.35 -10.00
C ASP A 250 -27.78 -12.26 -9.12
N GLY A 251 -26.60 -11.78 -8.70
CA GLY A 251 -25.61 -12.53 -7.93
C GLY A 251 -24.60 -13.32 -8.78
N GLU A 252 -24.61 -13.20 -10.12
CA GLU A 252 -23.56 -13.78 -10.94
C GLU A 252 -22.21 -13.10 -10.67
N ILE A 253 -21.16 -13.90 -10.45
CA ILE A 253 -19.79 -13.43 -10.27
C ILE A 253 -19.01 -13.74 -11.55
N TRP A 254 -18.37 -12.72 -12.10
CA TRP A 254 -17.53 -12.77 -13.29
C TRP A 254 -16.12 -12.28 -12.98
N LEU A 255 -15.12 -12.88 -13.62
CA LEU A 255 -13.70 -12.51 -13.47
C LEU A 255 -13.17 -11.92 -14.77
N MET A 256 -12.95 -10.61 -14.73
CA MET A 256 -12.50 -9.81 -15.86
C MET A 256 -10.96 -9.78 -15.90
N PRO A 257 -10.32 -10.05 -17.06
CA PRO A 257 -8.89 -9.85 -17.22
C PRO A 257 -8.56 -8.35 -17.36
N GLY A 258 -7.41 -7.91 -16.84
CA GLY A 258 -6.91 -6.55 -17.11
C GLY A 258 -6.58 -6.34 -18.59
N ASN A 259 -5.94 -7.33 -19.22
CA ASN A 259 -5.77 -7.35 -20.68
C ASN A 259 -7.08 -7.78 -21.39
N LYS A 260 -7.58 -6.89 -22.24
CA LYS A 260 -8.82 -6.98 -23.03
C LYS A 260 -8.82 -8.06 -24.13
N ASP A 261 -7.66 -8.61 -24.48
CA ASP A 261 -7.53 -9.71 -25.46
C ASP A 261 -8.04 -11.06 -24.93
N TYR A 262 -8.30 -11.16 -23.61
CA TYR A 262 -8.73 -12.39 -22.95
C TYR A 262 -10.24 -12.37 -22.63
N ALA A 263 -10.86 -13.55 -22.63
CA ALA A 263 -12.26 -13.70 -22.26
C ALA A 263 -12.50 -13.56 -20.74
N PRO A 264 -13.60 -12.92 -20.30
CA PRO A 264 -14.13 -13.04 -18.95
C PRO A 264 -14.43 -14.49 -18.55
N ILE A 265 -14.19 -14.83 -17.28
CA ILE A 265 -14.50 -16.15 -16.72
C ILE A 265 -15.69 -16.04 -15.76
N ARG A 266 -16.81 -16.69 -16.09
CA ARG A 266 -17.95 -16.84 -15.18
C ARG A 266 -17.60 -17.80 -14.03
N ILE A 267 -17.96 -17.42 -12.81
CA ILE A 267 -17.92 -18.30 -11.64
C ILE A 267 -19.27 -19.01 -11.45
N THR A 268 -19.17 -20.27 -11.04
CA THR A 268 -20.24 -21.26 -10.82
C THR A 268 -19.83 -22.17 -9.66
N GLY A 269 -20.75 -23.01 -9.17
CA GLY A 269 -20.40 -24.00 -8.13
C GLY A 269 -19.35 -25.04 -8.55
N GLU A 270 -19.08 -25.20 -9.86
CA GLU A 270 -18.05 -26.13 -10.36
C GLU A 270 -16.63 -25.52 -10.32
N ASN A 271 -16.52 -24.19 -10.38
CA ASN A 271 -15.26 -23.45 -10.42
C ASN A 271 -15.14 -22.35 -9.35
N GLU A 272 -15.96 -22.38 -8.29
CA GLU A 272 -15.89 -21.47 -7.13
C GLU A 272 -14.45 -21.29 -6.59
N ARG A 273 -13.69 -22.39 -6.56
CA ARG A 273 -12.32 -22.49 -6.03
C ARG A 273 -11.27 -21.84 -6.92
N LEU A 274 -11.67 -21.37 -8.10
CA LEU A 274 -10.82 -20.57 -8.98
C LEU A 274 -10.52 -19.21 -8.34
N ILE A 275 -11.40 -18.67 -7.48
CA ILE A 275 -11.04 -17.56 -6.58
C ILE A 275 -10.32 -18.13 -5.35
N TRP A 276 -9.07 -17.74 -5.14
CA TRP A 276 -8.25 -18.21 -4.02
C TRP A 276 -8.31 -17.27 -2.82
N GLY A 277 -8.43 -15.96 -3.07
CA GLY A 277 -8.61 -14.90 -2.08
C GLY A 277 -8.63 -13.50 -2.72
N ILE A 278 -9.05 -12.48 -1.96
CA ILE A 278 -9.16 -11.11 -2.46
C ILE A 278 -7.94 -10.28 -2.06
N VAL A 279 -7.34 -9.56 -3.01
CA VAL A 279 -6.28 -8.59 -2.76
C VAL A 279 -6.87 -7.42 -1.98
N THR A 280 -6.39 -7.22 -0.75
CA THR A 280 -6.76 -6.06 0.08
C THR A 280 -5.87 -4.87 -0.23
N HIS A 281 -4.57 -5.11 -0.47
CA HIS A 281 -3.56 -4.07 -0.73
C HIS A 281 -2.51 -4.53 -1.75
N SER A 282 -1.98 -3.60 -2.54
CA SER A 282 -0.72 -3.74 -3.27
C SER A 282 0.36 -2.84 -2.66
N ILE A 283 1.61 -3.28 -2.66
CA ILE A 283 2.73 -2.71 -1.91
C ILE A 283 3.98 -2.64 -2.80
N ARG A 284 4.35 -1.43 -3.23
CA ARG A 284 5.57 -1.15 -4.01
C ARG A 284 6.69 -0.63 -3.11
N GLN A 285 7.88 -1.19 -3.21
CA GLN A 285 9.03 -0.83 -2.39
C GLN A 285 10.02 0.06 -3.16
N LEU A 286 9.73 1.36 -3.24
CA LEU A 286 10.59 2.37 -3.89
C LEU A 286 12.01 2.41 -3.31
N ARG A 287 12.21 2.00 -2.05
CA ARG A 287 13.53 1.79 -1.44
C ARG A 287 13.57 0.50 -0.62
N THR A 288 14.60 -0.30 -0.84
CA THR A 288 14.90 -1.54 -0.10
C THR A 288 16.11 -1.39 0.82
N LYS A 289 16.25 -2.30 1.80
CA LYS A 289 17.47 -2.42 2.62
C LYS A 289 18.62 -2.89 1.72
N LYS A 290 19.79 -2.22 1.78
CA LYS A 290 20.99 -2.69 1.07
C LYS A 290 21.35 -4.10 1.52
N GLY A 291 21.28 -5.07 0.63
CA GLY A 291 21.55 -6.49 0.92
C GLY A 291 20.30 -7.33 1.23
N GLY A 292 19.09 -6.81 1.03
CA GLY A 292 17.90 -7.66 0.92
C GLY A 292 18.00 -8.59 -0.29
N ILE A 293 17.56 -9.84 -0.13
CA ILE A 293 17.59 -10.87 -1.17
C ILE A 293 16.55 -10.52 -2.26
N GLY A 294 16.95 -10.66 -3.52
CA GLY A 294 16.07 -10.71 -4.70
C GLY A 294 16.20 -12.08 -5.37
#